data_AF-A0A2N5JMH4-F1
#
_entry.id   AF-A0A2N5JMH4-F1
#
_cell.length_a   1.000
_cell.length_b   1.000
_cell.length_c   1.000
_cell.angle_alpha   90.00
_cell.angle_beta   90.00
_cell.angle_gamma   90.00
#
_symmetry.space_group_name_H-M   'P 1'
#
loop_
_entity.id
_entity.type
_entity.pdbx_description
1 polymer ?
#
loop_
_entity_poly.entity_id
_entity_poly.type
_entity_poly.pdbx_seq_one_letter_code
_entity_poly.pdbx_strand_id
1 'polypeptide(L)' 'MPSPFAGMDPYLEGAEWTSVHVELTSAIARQLAPLLAPRYVVRPVRRFITTAPNDLAIVAR' A
#
# COMPACT_ATOMS: atom_id res chain seq x y z
N MET A 1 16.61 -9.89 -13.27
CA MET A 1 15.99 -10.76 -12.24
C MET A 1 14.61 -11.14 -12.74
N PRO A 2 14.16 -12.40 -12.62
CA PRO A 2 12.76 -12.71 -12.89
C PRO A 2 11.89 -11.88 -11.93
N SER A 3 10.83 -11.29 -12.46
CA SER A 3 9.92 -10.46 -11.66
C SER A 3 9.35 -11.29 -10.49
N PRO A 4 9.33 -10.76 -9.25
CA PRO A 4 8.61 -11.35 -8.11
C PRO A 4 7.13 -11.65 -8.39
N PHE A 5 6.50 -10.97 -9.34
CA PHE A 5 5.10 -11.19 -9.73
C PHE A 5 5.01 -11.57 -11.21
N ALA A 6 4.95 -12.88 -11.49
CA ALA A 6 4.86 -13.39 -12.85
C ALA A 6 3.81 -12.64 -13.70
N GLY A 7 4.27 -11.95 -14.76
CA GLY A 7 3.43 -11.15 -15.66
C GLY A 7 3.46 -9.64 -15.42
N MET A 8 4.11 -9.16 -14.36
CA MET A 8 4.37 -7.74 -14.13
C MET A 8 5.63 -7.28 -14.87
N ASP A 9 5.60 -6.06 -15.38
CA ASP A 9 6.76 -5.41 -15.98
C ASP A 9 7.83 -5.16 -14.89
N PRO A 10 9.05 -5.73 -15.02
CA PRO A 10 10.13 -5.54 -14.05
C PRO A 10 10.49 -4.07 -13.80
N TYR A 11 10.22 -3.16 -14.73
CA TYR A 11 10.45 -1.73 -14.56
C TYR A 11 9.53 -1.12 -13.49
N LEU A 12 8.29 -1.58 -13.41
CA LEU A 12 7.31 -1.10 -12.42
C LEU A 12 7.65 -1.55 -11.01
N GLU A 13 8.38 -2.65 -10.86
CA GLU A 13 8.81 -3.22 -9.58
C GLU A 13 10.08 -2.55 -9.01
N GLY A 14 10.68 -1.61 -9.76
CA GLY A 14 11.85 -0.83 -9.35
C GLY A 14 11.48 0.44 -8.55
N ALA A 15 12.08 1.58 -8.92
CA ALA A 15 11.84 2.86 -8.25
C ALA A 15 10.36 3.29 -8.26
N GLU A 16 9.63 2.92 -9.31
CA GLU A 16 8.22 3.27 -9.50
C GLU A 16 7.25 2.42 -8.66
N TRP A 17 7.74 1.37 -8.01
CA TRP A 17 6.88 0.40 -7.32
C TRP A 17 5.95 1.05 -6.31
N THR A 18 6.46 2.01 -5.54
CA THR A 18 5.68 2.74 -4.54
C THR A 18 4.55 3.53 -5.19
N SER A 19 4.83 4.26 -6.27
CA SER A 19 3.85 5.06 -7.01
C SER A 19 2.78 4.16 -7.64
N VAL A 20 3.20 3.09 -8.33
CA VAL A 20 2.30 2.12 -8.96
C VAL A 20 1.39 1.48 -7.91
N HIS A 21 1.92 1.08 -6.76
CA HIS A 21 1.11 0.49 -5.69
C HIS A 21 0.03 1.43 -5.17
N VAL A 22 0.37 2.70 -4.93
CA VAL A 22 -0.57 3.70 -4.42
C VAL A 22 -1.69 3.96 -5.43
N GLU A 23 -1.34 4.13 -6.71
CA GLU A 23 -2.32 4.39 -7.76
C GLU A 23 -3.21 3.18 -8.03
N LEU A 24 -2.61 1.98 -8.12
CA LEU A 24 -3.35 0.74 -8.36
C LEU A 24 -4.34 0.44 -7.24
N THR A 25 -3.91 0.51 -5.98
CA THR A 25 -4.80 0.27 -4.83
C THR A 25 -5.92 1.30 -4.74
N SER A 26 -5.63 2.57 -5.05
CA SER A 26 -6.64 3.63 -5.09
C SER A 26 -7.64 3.44 -6.23
N ALA A 27 -7.19 2.99 -7.40
CA ALA A 27 -8.05 2.68 -8.53
C ALA A 27 -9.00 1.52 -8.20
N ILE A 28 -8.49 0.43 -7.61
CA ILE A 28 -9.31 -0.70 -7.15
C ILE A 28 -10.32 -0.24 -6.11
N ALA A 29 -9.91 0.60 -5.15
CA ALA A 29 -10.82 1.10 -4.13
C ALA A 29 -11.98 1.91 -4.71
N ARG A 30 -11.73 2.76 -5.72
CA ARG A 30 -12.77 3.50 -6.43
C ARG A 30 -13.74 2.60 -7.18
N GLN A 31 -13.26 1.51 -7.78
CA GLN A 31 -14.10 0.55 -8.49
C GLN A 31 -14.99 -0.26 -7.53
N LEU A 32 -14.47 -0.60 -6.34
CA LEU A 32 -15.19 -1.35 -5.33
C LEU A 32 -16.20 -0.51 -4.55
N ALA A 33 -15.94 0.79 -4.35
CA ALA A 33 -16.79 1.68 -3.57
C ALA A 33 -18.29 1.64 -3.93
N PRO A 34 -18.71 1.71 -5.21
CA PRO A 34 -20.13 1.65 -5.58
C PRO A 34 -20.76 0.26 -5.42
N LEU A 35 -19.96 -0.81 -5.29
CA LEU A 35 -20.45 -2.19 -5.17
C LEU A 35 -20.73 -2.60 -3.72
N LEU A 36 -20.32 -1.79 -2.75
CA LEU A 36 -20.50 -2.08 -1.33
C LEU A 36 -21.91 -1.70 -0.83
N ALA A 37 -22.41 -2.49 0.12
CA ALA A 37 -23.60 -2.10 0.86
C ALA A 37 -23.34 -0.83 1.70
N PRO A 38 -24.36 0.01 2.00
CA PRO A 38 -24.19 1.33 2.60
C PRO A 38 -23.46 1.39 3.95
N ARG A 39 -23.28 0.25 4.63
CA ARG A 39 -22.60 0.12 5.92
C ARG A 39 -21.09 -0.16 5.81
N TYR A 40 -20.56 -0.29 4.60
CA TYR A 40 -19.15 -0.62 4.37
C TYR A 40 -18.43 0.49 3.61
N VAL A 41 -17.12 0.55 3.80
CA VAL A 41 -16.23 1.50 3.12
C VAL A 41 -14.96 0.76 2.67
N VAL A 42 -14.49 1.04 1.46
CA VAL A 42 -13.20 0.53 0.97
C VAL A 42 -12.10 1.44 1.48
N ARG A 43 -11.07 0.88 2.13
CA ARG A 43 -9.88 1.62 2.53
C ARG A 43 -8.63 0.97 1.92
N PRO A 44 -7.90 1.66 1.03
CA PRO A 44 -6.74 1.08 0.35
C PRO A 44 -5.55 0.88 1.31
N VAL A 45 -5.41 1.73 2.33
CA VAL A 45 -4.31 1.67 3.31
C VAL A 45 -4.84 1.83 4.73
N ARG A 46 -4.25 1.11 5.69
CA ARG A 46 -4.41 1.34 7.13
C ARG A 46 -3.15 2.00 7.69
N ARG A 47 -3.32 3.11 8.41
CA ARG A 47 -2.24 3.78 9.15
C ARG A 47 -2.37 3.42 10.63
N PHE A 48 -1.30 2.88 11.21
CA PHE A 48 -1.20 2.69 12.66
C PHE A 48 -0.41 3.85 13.26
N ILE A 49 -0.91 4.42 14.36
CA ILE A 49 -0.19 5.42 15.14
C ILE A 49 0.17 4.73 16.46
N THR A 50 1.43 4.40 16.62
CA THR A 50 1.96 3.90 17.89
C THR A 50 2.56 5.07 18.64
N THR A 51 1.99 5.43 19.78
CA THR A 51 2.67 6.31 20.75
C THR A 51 3.77 5.49 21.41
N ALA A 52 4.96 5.46 20.81
CA ALA A 52 6.13 5.01 21.54
C ALA A 52 6.38 6.01 22.67
N PRO A 53 6.60 5.57 23.92
CA PRO A 53 7.22 6.43 24.92
C PRO A 53 8.53 6.96 24.33
N ASN A 54 8.85 8.24 24.58
CA ASN A 54 9.91 9.01 23.93
C ASN A 54 11.36 8.50 24.20
N ASP A 55 11.57 7.23 24.55
CA ASP A 55 12.83 6.65 25.00
C ASP A 55 13.26 5.37 24.26
N LEU A 56 12.69 5.06 23.10
CA LEU A 56 13.27 4.04 22.21
C LEU A 56 14.19 4.73 21.20
N ALA A 57 15.34 5.16 21.69
CA ALA A 57 16.50 5.46 20.87
C ALA A 57 16.79 4.25 19.97
N ILE A 58 16.48 4.38 18.68
CA ILE A 58 16.94 3.43 17.67
C ILE A 58 18.44 3.68 17.49
N VAL A 59 19.25 3.07 18.36
CA VAL A 59 20.65 2.78 18.04
C VAL A 59 20.63 1.48 17.24
N ALA A 60 20.41 1.59 15.94
CA ALA A 60 20.81 0.54 15.01
C ALA A 60 22.24 0.90 14.57
N ARG A 61 23.20 0.17 15.14
CA ARG A 61 24.60 0.14 14.71
C ARG A 61 24.71 -0.52 13.34
#